data_AF-A0A327L0W5-F1
#
_entry.id   AF-A0A327L0W5-F1
#
_cell.length_a   1.000
_cell.length_b   1.000
_cell.length_c   1.000
_cell.angle_alpha   90.00
_cell.angle_beta   90.00
_cell.angle_gamma   90.00
#
_symmetry.space_group_name_H-M   'P 1'
#
loop_
_entity.id
_entity.type
_entity.pdbx_description
1 polymer ?
#
loop_
_entity_poly.entity_id
_entity_poly.type
_entity_poly.pdbx_seq_one_letter_code
_entity_poly.pdbx_strand_id
1 'polypeptide(L)' 'MAESTRSLSGLTEEEALEFHAQFKTTFTAFVVIAVLAHILVWAWKPWF' A
#
# COMPACT_ATOMS: atom_id res chain seq x y z
N MET A 1 -2.08 4.62 -35.00
CA MET A 1 -2.81 4.60 -33.71
C MET A 1 -1.77 4.70 -32.60
N ALA A 2 -1.26 5.89 -32.31
CA ALA A 2 -0.16 6.07 -31.35
C ALA A 2 -0.34 7.42 -30.67
N GLU A 3 -1.00 7.46 -29.51
CA GLU A 3 -0.76 8.47 -28.43
C GLU A 3 -1.59 8.27 -27.13
N SER A 4 -2.22 7.10 -26.86
CA SER A 4 -3.06 6.91 -25.65
C SER A 4 -2.61 5.81 -24.67
N THR A 5 -1.45 5.17 -24.88
CA THR A 5 -1.03 4.01 -24.07
C THR A 5 -0.14 4.37 -22.88
N ARG A 6 0.33 5.62 -22.75
CA ARG A 6 1.11 6.08 -21.59
C ARG A 6 0.22 6.86 -20.63
N SER A 7 0.21 6.43 -19.37
CA SER A 7 -0.55 7.09 -18.30
C SER A 7 0.01 8.49 -17.98
N LEU A 8 -0.72 9.28 -17.18
CA LEU A 8 -0.28 10.62 -16.74
C LEU A 8 1.06 10.60 -15.98
N SER A 9 1.43 9.46 -15.39
CA SER A 9 2.72 9.24 -14.73
C SER A 9 3.81 8.74 -15.70
N GLY A 10 3.49 8.55 -16.99
CA GLY A 10 4.41 8.05 -18.02
C GLY A 10 4.62 6.54 -17.99
N LEU A 11 4.00 5.83 -17.04
CA LEU A 11 4.11 4.38 -16.89
C LEU A 11 3.19 3.65 -17.88
N THR A 12 3.66 2.52 -18.39
CA THR A 12 2.81 1.50 -18.99
C THR A 12 1.96 0.81 -17.92
N GLU A 13 0.88 0.14 -18.33
CA GLU A 13 0.00 -0.58 -17.42
C GLU A 13 0.73 -1.70 -16.67
N GLU A 14 1.66 -2.39 -17.34
CA GLU A 14 2.48 -3.46 -16.75
C GLU A 14 3.40 -2.93 -15.64
N GLU A 15 4.13 -1.84 -15.90
CA GLU A 15 5.00 -1.19 -14.91
C GLU A 15 4.20 -0.69 -13.69
N ALA A 16 3.00 -0.16 -13.92
CA ALA A 16 2.13 0.29 -12.83
C ALA A 16 1.65 -0.87 -11.95
N LEU A 17 1.32 -2.02 -12.55
CA LEU A 17 0.91 -3.23 -11.84
C LEU A 17 2.06 -3.83 -11.01
N GLU A 18 3.27 -3.83 -11.56
CA GLU A 18 4.45 -4.35 -10.87
C GLU A 18 4.80 -3.51 -9.64
N PHE A 19 4.80 -2.18 -9.77
CA PHE A 19 4.94 -1.27 -8.64
C PHE A 19 3.83 -1.49 -7.60
N HIS A 20 2.58 -1.58 -8.05
CA HIS A 20 1.44 -1.74 -7.16
C HIS A 20 1.49 -3.08 -6.41
N ALA A 21 1.98 -4.15 -7.03
CA ALA A 21 2.16 -5.45 -6.37
C ALA A 21 3.19 -5.38 -5.23
N GLN A 22 4.33 -4.73 -5.47
CA GLN A 22 5.35 -4.54 -4.44
C GLN A 22 4.85 -3.63 -3.32
N PHE A 23 4.20 -2.52 -3.66
CA PHE A 23 3.62 -1.59 -2.70
C PHE A 23 2.59 -2.29 -1.80
N LYS A 24 1.66 -3.07 -2.38
CA LYS A 24 0.67 -3.80 -1.59
C LYS A 24 1.31 -4.76 -0.60
N THR A 25 2.38 -5.45 -0.98
CA THR A 25 3.08 -6.41 -0.11
C THR A 25 3.63 -5.71 1.13
N THR A 26 4.41 -4.65 0.95
CA THR A 26 5.04 -3.92 2.06
C THR A 26 4.01 -3.13 2.88
N PHE A 27 3.04 -2.51 2.22
CA PHE A 27 1.98 -1.76 2.89
C PHE A 27 1.09 -2.67 3.74
N THR A 28 0.73 -3.85 3.24
CA THR A 28 -0.06 -4.82 4.01
C THR A 28 0.70 -5.28 5.26
N ALA A 29 1.99 -5.60 5.14
CA ALA A 29 2.82 -5.96 6.27
C ALA A 29 2.87 -4.84 7.33
N PHE A 30 3.03 -3.58 6.89
CA PHE A 30 3.00 -2.43 7.78
C PHE A 30 1.64 -2.27 8.50
N VAL A 31 0.53 -2.37 7.76
CA VAL A 31 -0.82 -2.24 8.33
C VAL A 31 -1.08 -3.33 9.37
N VAL A 32 -0.68 -4.57 9.11
CA VAL A 32 -0.80 -5.67 10.10
C VAL A 32 -0.05 -5.33 11.38
N ILE A 33 1.19 -4.88 11.27
CA ILE A 33 2.00 -4.48 12.43
C ILE A 33 1.34 -3.30 13.17
N ALA A 34 0.84 -2.31 12.44
CA ALA A 34 0.17 -1.16 13.02
C ALA A 34 -1.09 -1.58 13.79
N VAL A 35 -1.93 -2.47 13.24
CA VAL A 35 -3.11 -3.00 13.93
C VAL A 35 -2.72 -3.69 15.24
N LEU A 36 -1.69 -4.53 15.22
CA LEU A 36 -1.18 -5.20 16.43
C LEU A 36 -0.71 -4.18 17.49
N ALA A 37 0.00 -3.14 17.07
CA ALA A 37 0.45 -2.08 17.98
C ALA A 37 -0.73 -1.32 18.62
N HIS A 38 -1.77 -0.98 17.85
CA HIS A 38 -2.96 -0.31 18.40
C HIS A 38 -3.72 -1.22 19.37
N ILE A 39 -3.87 -2.51 19.07
CA ILE A 39 -4.49 -3.47 19.98
C ILE A 39 -3.70 -3.53 21.30
N LEU A 40 -2.37 -3.58 21.23
CA LEU A 40 -1.52 -3.60 22.42
C LEU A 40 -1.67 -2.33 23.26
N VAL A 41 -1.69 -1.15 22.62
CA VAL A 41 -1.90 0.13 23.29
C VAL A 41 -3.28 0.16 23.96
N TRP A 42 -4.33 -0.30 23.25
CA TRP A 42 -5.68 -0.34 23.77
C TRP A 42 -5.83 -1.30 24.95
N ALA A 43 -5.13 -2.44 24.94
CA ALA A 43 -5.08 -3.36 26.07
C ALA A 43 -4.38 -2.75 27.30
N TRP A 44 -3.31 -1.97 27.11
CA TRP A 44 -2.57 -1.36 28.23
C TRP A 44 -3.26 -0.09 28.78
N LYS A 45 -3.86 0.71 27.90
CA LYS A 45 -4.52 1.98 28.26
C LYS A 45 -5.76 2.19 27.38
N PRO A 46 -6.91 1.61 27.75
CA PRO A 46 -8.11 1.57 26.90
C PRO A 46 -8.81 2.92 26.68
N TRP A 47 -8.27 3.99 27.28
CA TRP A 47 -8.80 5.35 27.22
C TRP A 47 -7.96 6.30 26.35
N PHE A 48 -7.04 5.76 25.53
CA PHE A 48 -6.58 6.43 24.32
C PHE A 48 -7.50 6.10 23.16
#